data_AF-A0A1B1PSL8-F1
#
_entry.id   AF-A0A1B1PSL8-F1
#
_cell.length_a   1.000
_cell.length_b   1.000
_cell.length_c   1.000
_cell.angle_alpha   90.00
_cell.angle_beta   90.00
_cell.angle_gamma   90.00
#
_symmetry.space_group_name_H-M   'P 1'
#
loop_
_entity.id
_entity.type
_entity.pdbx_description
1 polymer ?
#
loop_
_entity_poly.entity_id
_entity_poly.type
_entity_poly.pdbx_seq_one_letter_code
_entity_poly.pdbx_strand_id
1 'polypeptide(L)'
;MKDSAEQPLDRPAFDDELDLTDVDLSAFTRADWIAEISKLGEEHGFAEPLGKRHHAIFVEDGDTLLVTFESMPGISAYSQTATPLGWEMQAIEGWSNLSVICTADTWFRDEEVTRFFDQLLDDGFFDEFDKVIFYGAGPCGYAAAAYSVAAPGARVVLLQPQATLDPRVAEWDDRFPEMRRVDFTSRFGYAPDMLDAAQAGYVLYDPQQRMDAMHAALFERRNVTRFRLPYMGDALQGDLLELDLIHPILSAAAEDRLDTAEMARLLRKRRGHIPYLRRLLSRLDAENRPLLAEWLCANVTERINAPRFRRRLEALRAEGATPEG
;
A
#
# COMPACT_ATOMS: atom_id res chain seq x y z
N MET A 1 -28.28 49.06 28.61
CA MET A 1 -28.33 48.73 27.17
C MET A 1 -26.93 48.99 26.63
N LYS A 2 -25.92 48.14 26.88
CA LYS A 2 -25.69 46.79 26.32
C LYS A 2 -25.95 46.75 24.81
N ASP A 3 -24.92 47.13 24.07
CA ASP A 3 -24.57 46.51 22.80
C ASP A 3 -23.05 46.41 22.78
N SER A 4 -22.54 45.22 23.11
CA SER A 4 -21.14 44.86 22.98
C SER A 4 -21.08 43.89 21.82
N ALA A 5 -20.69 44.40 20.65
CA ALA A 5 -20.34 43.57 19.51
C ALA A 5 -19.08 42.76 19.89
N GLU A 6 -19.22 41.44 19.94
CA GLU A 6 -18.09 40.51 19.98
C GLU A 6 -17.26 40.70 18.71
N GLN A 7 -16.00 41.09 18.91
CA GLN A 7 -14.97 41.01 17.88
C GLN A 7 -14.69 39.52 17.61
N PRO A 8 -14.56 39.08 16.34
CA PRO A 8 -14.10 37.74 16.07
C PRO A 8 -12.68 37.58 16.64
N LEU A 9 -12.49 36.52 17.43
CA LEU A 9 -11.18 36.09 17.90
C LEU A 9 -10.32 35.77 16.66
N ASP A 10 -9.34 36.64 16.44
CA ASP A 10 -8.25 36.44 15.49
C ASP A 10 -7.55 35.13 15.90
N ARG A 11 -7.76 34.06 15.12
CA ARG A 11 -6.95 32.85 15.26
C ARG A 11 -5.54 33.25 14.80
N PRO A 12 -4.48 32.96 15.59
CA PRO A 12 -3.13 33.21 15.11
C PRO A 12 -2.92 32.41 13.82
N ALA A 13 -2.43 33.08 12.78
CA ALA A 13 -1.92 32.42 11.60
C ALA A 13 -0.77 31.50 12.04
N PHE A 14 -0.97 30.19 11.92
CA PHE A 14 0.13 29.23 11.94
C PHE A 14 0.88 29.43 10.62
N ASP A 15 1.94 30.24 10.68
CA ASP A 15 2.84 30.53 9.56
C ASP A 15 4.18 29.85 9.88
N ASP A 16 4.14 28.52 9.94
CA ASP A 16 5.26 27.59 9.73
C ASP A 16 4.65 26.48 8.87
N GLU A 17 4.60 26.71 7.56
CA GLU A 17 4.07 25.75 6.58
C GLU A 17 4.92 24.48 6.71
N LEU A 18 4.31 23.39 7.17
CA LEU A 18 4.95 22.10 7.29
C LEU A 18 5.31 21.64 5.87
N ASP A 19 6.60 21.73 5.54
CA ASP A 19 7.12 21.33 4.23
C ASP A 19 8.00 20.09 4.35
N LEU A 20 7.39 18.92 4.17
CA LEU A 20 8.10 17.65 4.13
C LEU A 20 8.76 17.37 2.77
N THR A 21 8.55 18.22 1.75
CA THR A 21 9.04 17.93 0.39
C THR A 21 10.56 18.04 0.27
N ASP A 22 11.19 18.84 1.12
CA ASP A 22 12.64 19.05 1.16
C ASP A 22 13.38 18.05 2.08
N VAL A 23 12.66 17.17 2.77
CA VAL A 23 13.27 16.20 3.69
C VAL A 23 13.91 15.04 2.90
N ASP A 24 15.23 14.87 3.09
CA ASP A 24 16.00 13.74 2.55
C ASP A 24 16.76 12.99 3.65
N LEU A 25 16.31 11.77 3.93
CA LEU A 25 16.89 10.87 4.91
C LEU A 25 17.76 9.77 4.29
N SER A 26 17.95 9.77 2.97
CA SER A 26 18.62 8.68 2.23
C SER A 26 20.09 8.46 2.62
N ALA A 27 20.75 9.49 3.15
CA ALA A 27 22.15 9.43 3.56
C ALA A 27 22.36 8.98 5.02
N PHE A 28 21.28 8.81 5.81
CA PHE A 28 21.38 8.56 7.25
C PHE A 28 21.67 7.09 7.55
N THR A 29 22.42 6.84 8.63
CA THR A 29 22.49 5.47 9.17
C THR A 29 21.15 5.09 9.78
N ARG A 30 20.87 3.80 9.98
CA ARG A 30 19.60 3.37 10.60
C ARG A 30 19.30 4.08 11.93
N ALA A 31 20.30 4.28 12.79
CA ALA A 31 20.10 4.93 14.08
C ALA A 31 19.79 6.42 13.91
N ASP A 32 20.55 7.10 13.05
CA ASP A 32 20.35 8.53 12.78
C ASP A 32 19.02 8.77 12.04
N TRP A 33 18.64 7.87 11.14
CA TRP A 33 17.37 7.90 10.42
C TRP A 33 16.19 7.83 11.38
N ILE A 34 16.22 6.91 12.35
CA ILE A 34 15.19 6.79 13.39
C ILE A 34 15.16 8.05 14.26
N ALA A 35 16.32 8.60 14.62
CA ALA A 35 16.40 9.82 15.42
C ALA A 35 15.79 11.02 14.67
N GLU A 36 16.13 11.21 13.39
CA GLU A 36 15.65 12.35 12.60
C GLU A 36 14.15 12.24 12.31
N ILE A 37 13.66 11.06 11.90
CA ILE A 37 12.22 10.89 11.66
C ILE A 37 11.39 11.06 12.94
N SER A 38 11.92 10.63 14.09
CA SER A 38 11.25 10.82 15.38
C SER A 38 11.21 12.30 15.76
N LYS A 39 12.31 13.03 15.54
CA LYS A 39 12.37 14.47 15.78
C LYS A 39 11.32 15.22 14.93
N LEU A 40 11.21 14.88 13.64
CA LEU A 40 10.20 15.48 12.76
C LEU A 40 8.77 15.17 13.22
N GLY A 41 8.50 13.94 13.67
CA GLY A 41 7.22 13.59 14.30
C GLY A 41 6.94 14.38 15.58
N GLU A 42 7.93 14.55 16.45
CA GLU A 42 7.79 15.35 17.69
C GLU A 42 7.57 16.85 17.43
N GLU A 43 8.11 17.38 16.33
CA GLU A 43 7.94 18.79 15.94
C GLU A 43 6.52 19.10 15.44
N HIS A 44 5.85 18.11 14.83
CA HIS A 44 4.60 18.32 14.09
C HIS A 44 3.46 17.36 14.49
N GLY A 45 3.61 16.65 15.60
CA GLY A 45 2.65 15.65 16.07
C GLY A 45 3.24 14.86 17.24
N PHE A 46 3.49 13.56 17.04
CA PHE A 46 4.21 12.75 18.01
C PHE A 46 5.11 11.70 17.35
N ALA A 47 6.11 11.23 18.09
CA ALA A 47 6.85 10.02 17.76
C ALA A 47 6.93 9.09 18.97
N GLU A 48 6.59 7.81 18.80
CA GLU A 48 6.62 6.81 19.85
C GLU A 48 7.42 5.57 19.43
N PRO A 49 8.47 5.18 20.17
CA PRO A 49 9.12 3.89 19.97
C PRO A 49 8.22 2.76 20.47
N LEU A 50 7.83 1.87 19.56
CA LEU A 50 7.00 0.70 19.85
C LEU A 50 7.87 -0.53 20.05
N GLY A 51 8.60 -0.53 21.17
CA GLY A 51 9.61 -1.55 21.46
C GLY A 51 10.90 -1.34 20.65
N LYS A 52 11.58 -2.43 20.28
CA LYS A 52 12.92 -2.36 19.62
C LYS A 52 12.86 -2.35 18.10
N ARG A 53 11.71 -2.70 17.53
CA ARG A 53 11.59 -3.04 16.10
C ARG A 53 10.57 -2.18 15.36
N HIS A 54 9.79 -1.37 16.08
CA HIS A 54 8.70 -0.59 15.54
C HIS A 54 8.73 0.83 16.08
N HIS A 55 8.25 1.77 15.28
CA HIS A 55 8.13 3.18 15.63
C HIS A 55 6.81 3.69 15.04
N ALA A 56 6.08 4.51 15.78
CA ALA A 56 4.93 5.25 15.28
C ALA A 56 5.32 6.72 15.16
N ILE A 57 5.14 7.29 13.98
CA ILE A 57 5.43 8.70 13.68
C ILE A 57 4.13 9.31 13.19
N PHE A 58 3.61 10.27 13.93
CA PHE A 58 2.43 11.04 13.56
C PHE A 58 2.83 12.47 13.21
N VAL A 59 2.32 12.93 12.08
CA VAL A 59 2.43 14.31 11.61
C VAL A 59 1.02 14.82 11.34
N GLU A 60 0.65 15.90 12.01
CA GLU A 60 -0.65 16.54 11.92
C GLU A 60 -0.68 17.56 10.77
N ASP A 61 -1.78 17.57 10.02
CA ASP A 61 -2.08 18.55 8.97
C ASP A 61 -3.60 18.68 8.82
N GLY A 62 -4.21 18.25 7.70
CA GLY A 62 -5.65 18.33 7.49
C GLY A 62 -6.49 17.22 8.15
N ASP A 63 -7.81 17.33 7.98
CA ASP A 63 -8.85 16.49 8.62
C ASP A 63 -8.95 15.04 8.09
N THR A 64 -8.10 14.65 7.14
CA THR A 64 -8.00 13.27 6.66
C THR A 64 -6.72 12.63 7.18
N LEU A 65 -6.85 11.53 7.92
CA LEU A 65 -5.74 10.74 8.42
C LEU A 65 -5.43 9.57 7.48
N LEU A 66 -4.21 9.51 6.98
CA LEU A 66 -3.64 8.33 6.35
C LEU A 66 -2.76 7.58 7.35
N VAL A 67 -3.18 6.40 7.75
CA VAL A 67 -2.38 5.45 8.53
C VAL A 67 -1.63 4.53 7.58
N THR A 68 -0.31 4.64 7.52
CA THR A 68 0.54 3.75 6.71
C THR A 68 1.28 2.75 7.58
N PHE A 69 1.32 1.50 7.13
CA PHE A 69 2.25 0.50 7.66
C PHE A 69 3.39 0.34 6.67
N GLU A 70 4.62 0.48 7.13
CA GLU A 70 5.80 0.50 6.27
C GLU A 70 6.97 -0.26 6.90
N SER A 71 7.87 -0.77 6.07
CA SER A 71 9.12 -1.37 6.54
C SER A 71 10.28 -0.48 6.13
N MET A 72 11.30 -0.34 6.98
CA MET A 72 12.51 0.40 6.61
C MET A 72 13.13 -0.12 5.30
N PRO A 73 13.24 -1.44 5.06
CA PRO A 73 13.68 -1.95 3.76
C PRO A 73 12.79 -1.52 2.59
N GLY A 74 11.46 -1.46 2.80
CA GLY A 74 10.51 -0.98 1.79
C GLY A 74 10.68 0.52 1.50
N ILE A 75 10.78 1.35 2.54
CA ILE A 75 11.04 2.79 2.42
C ILE A 75 12.33 3.02 1.64
N SER A 76 13.43 2.37 2.03
CA SER A 76 14.72 2.52 1.33
C SER A 76 14.70 2.01 -0.12
N ALA A 77 13.84 1.03 -0.45
CA ALA A 77 13.75 0.48 -1.80
C ALA A 77 12.90 1.34 -2.74
N TYR A 78 11.93 2.09 -2.20
CA TYR A 78 10.88 2.74 -2.98
C TYR A 78 10.88 4.27 -2.90
N SER A 79 11.34 4.85 -1.79
CA SER A 79 11.45 6.30 -1.63
C SER A 79 12.87 6.78 -1.98
N GLN A 80 12.95 7.77 -2.87
CA GLN A 80 14.23 8.37 -3.26
C GLN A 80 14.86 9.16 -2.11
N THR A 81 14.04 9.77 -1.25
CA THR A 81 14.45 10.53 -0.07
C THR A 81 14.41 9.71 1.21
N ALA A 82 14.15 8.40 1.11
CA ALA A 82 13.98 7.48 2.25
C ALA A 82 12.98 7.99 3.31
N THR A 83 11.91 8.62 2.87
CA THR A 83 10.79 9.09 3.69
C THR A 83 9.59 8.14 3.57
N PRO A 84 8.70 8.07 4.59
CA PRO A 84 7.48 7.28 4.49
C PRO A 84 6.58 7.71 3.34
N LEU A 85 5.89 6.76 2.72
CA LEU A 85 4.93 7.03 1.64
C LEU A 85 3.82 7.99 2.08
N GLY A 86 3.43 7.92 3.36
CA GLY A 86 2.43 8.81 3.93
C GLY A 86 2.77 10.30 3.81
N TRP A 87 4.05 10.65 3.82
CA TRP A 87 4.52 12.04 3.76
C TRP A 87 4.43 12.61 2.34
N GLU A 88 4.60 11.77 1.32
CA GLU A 88 4.31 12.17 -0.06
C GLU A 88 2.83 12.54 -0.24
N MET A 89 1.93 11.78 0.40
CA MET A 89 0.49 12.06 0.37
C MET A 89 0.15 13.34 1.13
N GLN A 90 0.80 13.58 2.27
CA GLN A 90 0.66 14.82 3.02
C GLN A 90 1.04 16.04 2.17
N ALA A 91 2.21 15.99 1.52
CA ALA A 91 2.66 17.08 0.66
C ALA A 91 1.75 17.36 -0.55
N ILE A 92 1.05 16.34 -1.06
CA ILE A 92 0.19 16.46 -2.26
C ILE A 92 -1.26 16.82 -1.90
N GLU A 93 -1.80 16.23 -0.83
CA GLU A 93 -3.23 16.30 -0.48
C GLU A 93 -3.53 17.03 0.84
N GLY A 94 -2.50 17.40 1.62
CA GLY A 94 -2.65 18.03 2.94
C GLY A 94 -3.25 17.10 3.99
N TRP A 95 -2.98 15.79 3.89
CA TRP A 95 -3.49 14.78 4.82
C TRP A 95 -2.56 14.62 6.02
N SER A 96 -3.14 14.53 7.22
CA SER A 96 -2.42 14.05 8.39
C SER A 96 -1.93 12.62 8.16
N ASN A 97 -0.76 12.25 8.68
CA ASN A 97 -0.20 10.92 8.49
C ASN A 97 0.27 10.27 9.81
N LEU A 98 -0.18 9.04 10.06
CA LEU A 98 0.39 8.15 11.07
C LEU A 98 1.16 7.02 10.37
N SER A 99 2.49 7.13 10.34
CA SER A 99 3.40 6.11 9.83
C SER A 99 3.81 5.14 10.93
N VAL A 100 3.38 3.88 10.82
CA VAL A 100 3.83 2.78 11.70
C VAL A 100 4.88 1.96 10.97
N ILE A 101 6.12 2.08 11.43
CA ILE A 101 7.31 1.64 10.70
C ILE A 101 7.97 0.48 11.43
N CYS A 102 8.18 -0.63 10.73
CA CYS A 102 8.93 -1.78 11.23
C CYS A 102 10.34 -1.84 10.64
N THR A 103 11.28 -2.36 11.41
CA THR A 103 12.69 -2.45 11.00
C THR A 103 13.01 -3.70 10.15
N ALA A 104 12.06 -4.64 10.09
CA ALA A 104 12.09 -5.89 9.32
C ALA A 104 10.66 -6.46 9.21
N ASP A 105 10.46 -7.49 8.40
CA ASP A 105 9.18 -8.16 8.25
C ASP A 105 8.75 -8.85 9.55
N THR A 106 7.85 -8.18 10.28
CA THR A 106 7.39 -8.58 11.62
C THR A 106 5.89 -8.82 11.67
N TRP A 107 5.16 -8.50 10.59
CA TRP A 107 3.70 -8.44 10.54
C TRP A 107 3.10 -7.58 11.66
N PHE A 108 3.91 -6.71 12.27
CA PHE A 108 3.51 -5.82 13.37
C PHE A 108 2.86 -6.57 14.55
N ARG A 109 3.29 -7.81 14.82
CA ARG A 109 2.73 -8.66 15.88
C ARG A 109 3.39 -8.50 17.25
N ASP A 110 4.23 -7.49 17.43
CA ASP A 110 4.83 -7.18 18.74
C ASP A 110 3.74 -6.58 19.66
N GLU A 111 3.79 -6.91 20.95
CA GLU A 111 2.74 -6.54 21.92
C GLU A 111 2.62 -5.02 22.04
N GLU A 112 3.74 -4.31 21.95
CA GLU A 112 3.84 -2.85 21.99
C GLU A 112 3.03 -2.19 20.86
N VAL A 113 2.99 -2.78 19.66
CA VAL A 113 2.16 -2.25 18.57
C VAL A 113 0.68 -2.46 18.86
N THR A 114 0.33 -3.62 19.43
CA THR A 114 -1.06 -3.89 19.83
C THR A 114 -1.53 -2.93 20.92
N ARG A 115 -0.69 -2.69 21.93
CA ARG A 115 -0.98 -1.75 23.01
C ARG A 115 -1.11 -0.31 22.52
N PHE A 116 -0.28 0.09 21.56
CA PHE A 116 -0.36 1.42 20.95
C PHE A 116 -1.73 1.66 20.30
N PHE A 117 -2.22 0.73 19.48
CA PHE A 117 -3.55 0.87 18.88
C PHE A 117 -4.70 0.76 19.89
N ASP A 118 -4.52 0.03 20.99
CA ASP A 118 -5.47 0.06 22.11
C ASP A 118 -5.51 1.44 22.78
N GLN A 119 -4.35 2.05 22.99
CA GLN A 119 -4.24 3.39 23.57
C GLN A 119 -4.87 4.45 22.65
N LEU A 120 -4.59 4.41 21.34
CA LEU A 120 -5.21 5.33 20.37
C LEU A 120 -6.74 5.20 20.35
N LEU A 121 -7.25 3.97 20.48
CA LEU A 121 -8.69 3.73 20.58
C LEU A 121 -9.27 4.29 21.88
N ASP A 122 -8.62 4.03 23.02
CA ASP A 122 -9.08 4.48 24.34
C ASP A 122 -9.04 6.02 24.47
N ASP A 123 -8.08 6.67 23.81
CA ASP A 123 -7.92 8.12 23.79
C ASP A 123 -8.85 8.82 22.77
N GLY A 124 -9.50 8.06 21.89
CA GLY A 124 -10.36 8.63 20.84
C GLY A 124 -9.58 9.34 19.73
N PHE A 125 -8.31 9.01 19.52
CA PHE A 125 -7.43 9.67 18.54
C PHE A 125 -8.04 9.70 17.12
N PHE A 126 -8.67 8.61 16.70
CA PHE A 126 -9.26 8.51 15.36
C PHE A 126 -10.53 9.35 15.19
N ASP A 127 -11.19 9.75 16.28
CA ASP A 127 -12.42 10.56 16.25
C ASP A 127 -12.14 12.03 15.92
N GLU A 128 -10.87 12.45 15.93
CA GLU A 128 -10.43 13.80 15.56
C GLU A 128 -10.43 14.04 14.04
N PHE A 129 -10.57 12.97 13.23
CA PHE A 129 -10.50 13.04 11.78
C PHE A 129 -11.83 12.73 11.11
N ASP A 130 -12.18 13.49 10.07
CA ASP A 130 -13.37 13.25 9.25
C ASP A 130 -13.26 11.93 8.46
N LYS A 131 -12.03 11.57 8.08
CA LYS A 131 -11.74 10.38 7.28
C LYS A 131 -10.46 9.72 7.76
N VAL A 132 -10.52 8.41 7.97
CA VAL A 132 -9.35 7.59 8.26
C VAL A 132 -9.15 6.57 7.14
N ILE A 133 -7.93 6.49 6.63
CA ILE A 133 -7.53 5.58 5.56
C ILE A 133 -6.35 4.75 6.05
N PHE A 134 -6.45 3.43 5.98
CA PHE A 134 -5.36 2.50 6.27
C PHE A 134 -4.75 2.00 4.98
N TYR A 135 -3.42 2.00 4.89
CA TYR A 135 -2.69 1.52 3.73
C TYR A 135 -1.50 0.64 4.10
N GLY A 136 -1.28 -0.42 3.31
CA GLY A 136 -0.08 -1.23 3.40
C GLY A 136 0.01 -2.30 2.31
N ALA A 137 1.22 -2.81 2.10
CA ALA A 137 1.51 -3.89 1.15
C ALA A 137 2.16 -5.11 1.82
N GLY A 138 1.78 -6.32 1.40
CA GLY A 138 2.35 -7.57 1.92
C GLY A 138 2.16 -7.70 3.44
N PRO A 139 3.26 -7.86 4.22
CA PRO A 139 3.22 -7.85 5.69
C PRO A 139 2.60 -6.57 6.27
N CYS A 140 2.83 -5.43 5.62
CA CYS A 140 2.24 -4.16 6.01
C CYS A 140 0.75 -4.08 5.62
N GLY A 141 0.34 -4.76 4.54
CA GLY A 141 -1.06 -4.91 4.18
C GLY A 141 -1.83 -5.78 5.18
N TYR A 142 -1.20 -6.83 5.72
CA TYR A 142 -1.75 -7.55 6.88
C TYR A 142 -2.01 -6.59 8.05
N ALA A 143 -1.01 -5.76 8.41
CA ALA A 143 -1.10 -4.87 9.57
C ALA A 143 -2.15 -3.76 9.37
N ALA A 144 -2.20 -3.15 8.18
CA ALA A 144 -3.22 -2.17 7.83
C ALA A 144 -4.64 -2.72 8.00
N ALA A 145 -4.89 -3.97 7.59
CA ALA A 145 -6.16 -4.63 7.82
C ALA A 145 -6.39 -4.94 9.31
N ALA A 146 -5.42 -5.57 9.96
CA ALA A 146 -5.49 -5.99 11.35
C ALA A 146 -5.82 -4.85 12.32
N TYR A 147 -5.19 -3.69 12.14
CA TYR A 147 -5.34 -2.55 13.04
C TYR A 147 -6.45 -1.57 12.64
N SER A 148 -7.02 -1.70 11.45
CA SER A 148 -8.11 -0.83 10.99
C SER A 148 -9.36 -0.84 11.88
N VAL A 149 -9.60 -1.91 12.63
CA VAL A 149 -10.72 -2.00 13.57
C VAL A 149 -10.64 -0.97 14.70
N ALA A 150 -9.45 -0.41 14.98
CA ALA A 150 -9.27 0.67 15.94
C ALA A 150 -9.91 2.00 15.46
N ALA A 151 -10.22 2.11 14.17
CA ALA A 151 -10.93 3.24 13.58
C ALA A 151 -12.18 2.75 12.81
N PRO A 152 -13.29 2.46 13.51
CA PRO A 152 -14.55 2.10 12.85
C PRO A 152 -14.95 3.14 11.79
N GLY A 153 -15.39 2.68 10.61
CA GLY A 153 -15.70 3.56 9.49
C GLY A 153 -14.51 3.91 8.60
N ALA A 154 -13.30 3.42 8.90
CA ALA A 154 -12.14 3.63 8.05
C ALA A 154 -12.29 3.00 6.64
N ARG A 155 -11.50 3.53 5.69
CA ARG A 155 -11.27 2.92 4.38
C ARG A 155 -9.93 2.21 4.40
N VAL A 156 -9.84 1.01 3.85
CA VAL A 156 -8.64 0.19 3.98
C VAL A 156 -8.16 -0.26 2.60
N VAL A 157 -6.97 0.16 2.17
CA VAL A 157 -6.36 -0.18 0.87
C VAL A 157 -5.19 -1.12 1.08
N LEU A 158 -5.30 -2.33 0.55
CA LEU A 158 -4.42 -3.45 0.84
C LEU A 158 -3.80 -4.00 -0.45
N LEU A 159 -2.47 -4.01 -0.54
CA LEU A 159 -1.75 -4.62 -1.67
C LEU A 159 -1.20 -5.99 -1.26
N GLN A 160 -1.63 -7.06 -1.93
CA GLN A 160 -1.19 -8.44 -1.65
C GLN A 160 -1.14 -8.79 -0.15
N PRO A 161 -2.20 -8.49 0.64
CA PRO A 161 -2.15 -8.73 2.07
C PRO A 161 -2.13 -10.24 2.36
N GLN A 162 -1.38 -10.64 3.40
CA GLN A 162 -1.65 -11.93 4.04
C GLN A 162 -2.87 -11.77 4.96
N ALA A 163 -3.75 -12.76 4.98
CA ALA A 163 -4.89 -12.76 5.91
C ALA A 163 -4.47 -13.18 7.33
N THR A 164 -3.55 -14.13 7.40
CA THR A 164 -2.95 -14.66 8.63
C THR A 164 -1.75 -15.52 8.24
N LEU A 165 -0.81 -15.70 9.17
CA LEU A 165 0.22 -16.75 9.06
C LEU A 165 0.07 -17.84 10.12
N ASP A 166 -1.09 -17.95 10.79
CA ASP A 166 -1.39 -19.11 11.65
C ASP A 166 -1.29 -20.39 10.79
N PRO A 167 -0.37 -21.31 11.10
CA PRO A 167 -0.22 -22.56 10.35
C PRO A 167 -1.49 -23.41 10.29
N ARG A 168 -2.45 -23.22 11.21
CA ARG A 168 -3.73 -23.95 11.21
C ARG A 168 -4.70 -23.48 10.13
N VAL A 169 -4.49 -22.29 9.57
CA VAL A 169 -5.32 -21.67 8.52
C VAL A 169 -4.54 -21.54 7.21
N ALA A 170 -3.26 -21.19 7.31
CA ALA A 170 -2.38 -20.90 6.19
C ALA A 170 -1.31 -21.99 5.97
N GLU A 171 -1.59 -23.27 6.29
CA GLU A 171 -0.65 -24.40 6.07
C GLU A 171 -0.15 -24.53 4.62
N TRP A 172 -0.91 -23.97 3.68
CA TRP A 172 -0.62 -23.94 2.26
C TRP A 172 0.39 -22.86 1.86
N ASP A 173 0.69 -21.88 2.72
CA ASP A 173 1.69 -20.82 2.47
C ASP A 173 3.02 -21.18 3.13
N ASP A 174 4.01 -21.56 2.32
CA ASP A 174 5.34 -22.00 2.75
C ASP A 174 6.40 -20.88 2.70
N ARG A 175 6.01 -19.64 2.37
CA ARG A 175 6.93 -18.51 2.16
C ARG A 175 7.59 -17.99 3.44
N PHE A 176 6.92 -18.13 4.59
CA PHE A 176 7.32 -17.47 5.86
C PHE A 176 7.48 -18.46 7.03
N PRO A 177 8.34 -19.49 6.91
CA PRO A 177 8.50 -20.51 7.94
C PRO A 177 8.95 -19.95 9.30
N GLU A 178 9.67 -18.83 9.33
CA GLU A 178 10.12 -18.13 10.53
C GLU A 178 8.97 -17.54 11.36
N MET A 179 7.81 -17.26 10.73
CA MET A 179 6.65 -16.67 11.39
C MET A 179 5.73 -17.69 12.06
N ARG A 180 6.00 -19.00 11.93
CA ARG A 180 5.12 -20.08 12.47
C ARG A 180 4.93 -20.07 13.99
N ARG A 181 5.79 -19.37 14.73
CA ARG A 181 5.72 -19.23 16.19
C ARG A 181 5.13 -17.91 16.65
N VAL A 182 4.84 -17.00 15.72
CA VAL A 182 4.22 -15.71 16.01
C VAL A 182 2.71 -15.90 16.10
N ASP A 183 2.08 -15.17 17.00
CA ASP A 183 0.65 -15.30 17.27
C ASP A 183 -0.20 -14.43 16.33
N PHE A 184 -1.01 -15.10 15.51
CA PHE A 184 -2.00 -14.52 14.59
C PHE A 184 -3.45 -14.87 15.00
N THR A 185 -3.67 -15.17 16.28
CA THR A 185 -4.99 -15.60 16.81
C THR A 185 -5.50 -14.75 17.95
N SER A 186 -4.61 -14.10 18.70
CA SER A 186 -5.01 -13.12 19.71
C SER A 186 -5.51 -11.82 19.08
N ARG A 187 -5.62 -10.76 19.88
CA ARG A 187 -6.11 -9.44 19.50
C ARG A 187 -5.51 -8.97 18.17
N PHE A 188 -6.41 -8.57 17.25
CA PHE A 188 -6.10 -8.16 15.88
C PHE A 188 -5.40 -9.22 15.00
N GLY A 189 -5.43 -10.50 15.39
CA GLY A 189 -4.61 -11.55 14.78
C GLY A 189 -5.09 -12.07 13.43
N TYR A 190 -6.41 -12.08 13.19
CA TYR A 190 -6.99 -12.50 11.92
C TYR A 190 -7.45 -11.28 11.13
N ALA A 191 -6.60 -10.81 10.23
CA ALA A 191 -6.76 -9.54 9.54
C ALA A 191 -8.11 -9.38 8.80
N PRO A 192 -8.68 -10.41 8.14
CA PRO A 192 -9.99 -10.28 7.51
C PRO A 192 -11.08 -9.86 8.50
N ASP A 193 -11.15 -10.46 9.69
CA ASP A 193 -12.21 -10.15 10.68
C ASP A 193 -12.14 -8.69 11.13
N MET A 194 -10.94 -8.10 11.11
CA MET A 194 -10.73 -6.72 11.56
C MET A 194 -11.30 -5.68 10.57
N LEU A 195 -11.68 -6.11 9.36
CA LEU A 195 -12.37 -5.24 8.40
C LEU A 195 -13.88 -5.12 8.65
N ASP A 196 -14.46 -5.82 9.63
CA ASP A 196 -15.93 -5.83 9.81
C ASP A 196 -16.53 -4.45 10.12
N ALA A 197 -15.78 -3.59 10.81
CA ALA A 197 -16.20 -2.22 11.13
C ALA A 197 -15.74 -1.18 10.09
N ALA A 198 -14.95 -1.57 9.09
CA ALA A 198 -14.49 -0.66 8.05
C ALA A 198 -15.66 -0.24 7.14
N GLN A 199 -15.67 1.02 6.70
CA GLN A 199 -16.63 1.50 5.71
C GLN A 199 -16.44 0.76 4.37
N ALA A 200 -15.18 0.64 3.94
CA ALA A 200 -14.83 -0.09 2.72
C ALA A 200 -13.41 -0.65 2.80
N GLY A 201 -13.24 -1.91 2.38
CA GLY A 201 -11.92 -2.53 2.16
C GLY A 201 -11.65 -2.74 0.68
N TYR A 202 -10.41 -2.51 0.24
CA TYR A 202 -9.97 -2.68 -1.14
C TYR A 202 -8.74 -3.58 -1.16
N VAL A 203 -8.90 -4.81 -1.67
CA VAL A 203 -7.79 -5.78 -1.77
C VAL A 203 -7.33 -5.88 -3.22
N LEU A 204 -6.10 -5.45 -3.48
CA LEU A 204 -5.48 -5.51 -4.79
C LEU A 204 -4.49 -6.68 -4.83
N TYR A 205 -4.65 -7.56 -5.82
CA TYR A 205 -3.81 -8.75 -5.94
C TYR A 205 -3.73 -9.25 -7.38
N ASP A 206 -2.63 -9.95 -7.73
CA ASP A 206 -2.53 -10.67 -8.99
C ASP A 206 -3.11 -12.10 -8.83
N PRO A 207 -4.19 -12.48 -9.53
CA PRO A 207 -4.74 -13.83 -9.46
C PRO A 207 -3.81 -14.93 -10.03
N GLN A 208 -2.71 -14.57 -10.70
CA GLN A 208 -1.69 -15.52 -11.15
C GLN A 208 -0.68 -15.87 -10.05
N GLN A 209 -0.61 -15.06 -8.98
CA GLN A 209 0.19 -15.35 -7.80
C GLN A 209 -0.64 -16.21 -6.84
N ARG A 210 -0.40 -17.52 -6.85
CA ARG A 210 -1.25 -18.51 -6.16
C ARG A 210 -1.45 -18.18 -4.68
N MET A 211 -0.36 -17.95 -3.94
CA MET A 211 -0.46 -17.72 -2.49
C MET A 211 -1.18 -16.41 -2.18
N ASP A 212 -0.90 -15.34 -2.94
CA ASP A 212 -1.58 -14.05 -2.75
C ASP A 212 -3.06 -14.12 -3.10
N ALA A 213 -3.41 -14.87 -4.17
CA ALA A 213 -4.80 -15.09 -4.55
C ALA A 213 -5.58 -15.89 -3.50
N MET A 214 -4.93 -16.84 -2.82
CA MET A 214 -5.52 -17.59 -1.71
C MET A 214 -5.73 -16.70 -0.49
N HIS A 215 -4.75 -15.88 -0.10
CA HIS A 215 -4.94 -14.90 0.98
C HIS A 215 -6.03 -13.89 0.65
N ALA A 216 -6.02 -13.32 -0.56
CA ALA A 216 -7.03 -12.36 -1.00
C ALA A 216 -8.45 -12.97 -1.01
N ALA A 217 -8.60 -14.29 -1.18
CA ALA A 217 -9.90 -14.96 -1.09
C ALA A 217 -10.45 -15.00 0.35
N LEU A 218 -9.58 -15.02 1.37
CA LEU A 218 -9.99 -14.99 2.78
C LEU A 218 -10.57 -13.63 3.21
N PHE A 219 -10.31 -12.57 2.45
CA PHE A 219 -10.87 -11.24 2.65
C PHE A 219 -12.27 -11.05 2.01
N GLU A 220 -12.92 -12.12 1.52
CA GLU A 220 -14.28 -12.00 0.96
C GLU A 220 -15.30 -11.57 2.04
N ARG A 221 -15.75 -10.31 1.95
CA ARG A 221 -16.78 -9.72 2.82
C ARG A 221 -17.67 -8.76 2.05
N ARG A 222 -18.81 -8.40 2.64
CA ARG A 222 -19.79 -7.49 2.02
C ARG A 222 -19.22 -6.11 1.71
N ASN A 223 -18.38 -5.58 2.61
CA ASN A 223 -17.77 -4.25 2.50
C ASN A 223 -16.38 -4.28 1.82
N VAL A 224 -15.92 -5.45 1.34
CA VAL A 224 -14.60 -5.59 0.71
C VAL A 224 -14.73 -5.78 -0.79
N THR A 225 -14.13 -4.88 -1.56
CA THR A 225 -13.97 -5.02 -3.01
C THR A 225 -12.58 -5.57 -3.31
N ARG A 226 -12.53 -6.67 -4.06
CA ARG A 226 -11.26 -7.31 -4.46
C ARG A 226 -10.94 -7.01 -5.92
N PHE A 227 -9.89 -6.23 -6.16
CA PHE A 227 -9.43 -5.88 -7.50
C PHE A 227 -8.39 -6.87 -7.99
N ARG A 228 -8.69 -7.48 -9.14
CA ARG A 228 -7.82 -8.47 -9.79
C ARG A 228 -6.89 -7.77 -10.78
N LEU A 229 -5.59 -7.92 -10.57
CA LEU A 229 -4.53 -7.29 -11.35
C LEU A 229 -3.68 -8.36 -12.06
N PRO A 230 -4.25 -9.08 -13.05
CA PRO A 230 -3.58 -10.22 -13.69
C PRO A 230 -2.28 -9.79 -14.38
N TYR A 231 -1.23 -10.57 -14.15
CA TYR A 231 0.12 -10.40 -14.72
C TYR A 231 0.90 -9.18 -14.19
N MET A 232 0.45 -8.59 -13.09
CA MET A 232 1.22 -7.56 -12.37
C MET A 232 2.33 -8.17 -11.51
N GLY A 233 2.31 -9.47 -11.23
CA GLY A 233 3.41 -10.15 -10.54
C GLY A 233 3.29 -10.13 -9.02
N ASP A 234 4.38 -10.54 -8.37
CA ASP A 234 4.54 -10.69 -6.92
C ASP A 234 5.06 -9.42 -6.22
N ALA A 235 5.62 -8.46 -6.96
CA ALA A 235 6.08 -7.17 -6.46
C ALA A 235 5.09 -6.04 -6.79
N LEU A 236 3.80 -6.23 -6.46
CA LEU A 236 2.72 -5.35 -6.93
C LEU A 236 2.91 -3.88 -6.52
N GLN A 237 3.38 -3.63 -5.29
CA GLN A 237 3.61 -2.27 -4.81
C GLN A 237 4.62 -1.52 -5.68
N GLY A 238 5.76 -2.15 -5.99
CA GLY A 238 6.79 -1.55 -6.85
C GLY A 238 6.24 -1.21 -8.24
N ASP A 239 5.48 -2.12 -8.84
CA ASP A 239 4.85 -1.87 -10.14
C ASP A 239 3.79 -0.75 -10.10
N LEU A 240 3.06 -0.58 -8.99
CA LEU A 240 2.07 0.50 -8.84
C LEU A 240 2.74 1.86 -8.56
N LEU A 241 3.86 1.88 -7.86
CA LEU A 241 4.69 3.08 -7.67
C LEU A 241 5.31 3.53 -8.99
N GLU A 242 5.93 2.62 -9.76
CA GLU A 242 6.47 2.93 -11.10
C GLU A 242 5.42 3.46 -12.09
N LEU A 243 4.13 3.20 -11.83
CA LEU A 243 3.01 3.67 -12.64
C LEU A 243 2.35 4.95 -12.10
N ASP A 244 2.83 5.52 -10.99
CA ASP A 244 2.20 6.62 -10.25
C ASP A 244 0.71 6.33 -10.01
N LEU A 245 0.42 5.18 -9.41
CA LEU A 245 -0.94 4.72 -9.15
C LEU A 245 -1.32 4.70 -7.68
N ILE A 246 -0.36 4.70 -6.75
CA ILE A 246 -0.68 4.66 -5.31
C ILE A 246 -1.51 5.88 -4.90
N HIS A 247 -1.04 7.09 -5.21
CA HIS A 247 -1.75 8.34 -4.93
C HIS A 247 -3.19 8.34 -5.52
N PRO A 248 -3.41 8.12 -6.84
CA PRO A 248 -4.76 8.10 -7.39
C PRO A 248 -5.68 7.03 -6.79
N ILE A 249 -5.13 5.89 -6.34
CA ILE A 249 -5.91 4.84 -5.67
C ILE A 249 -6.34 5.31 -4.28
N LEU A 250 -5.42 5.90 -3.50
CA LEU A 250 -5.72 6.41 -2.16
C LEU A 250 -6.72 7.56 -2.22
N SER A 251 -6.54 8.54 -3.10
CA SER A 251 -7.49 9.66 -3.26
C SER A 251 -8.87 9.16 -3.73
N ALA A 252 -8.92 8.22 -4.68
CA ALA A 252 -10.20 7.62 -5.09
C ALA A 252 -10.88 6.85 -3.95
N ALA A 253 -10.11 6.17 -3.08
CA ALA A 253 -10.67 5.53 -1.90
C ALA A 253 -11.24 6.58 -0.93
N ALA A 254 -10.46 7.61 -0.59
CA ALA A 254 -10.83 8.71 0.31
C ALA A 254 -12.12 9.43 -0.11
N GLU A 255 -12.40 9.48 -1.40
CA GLU A 255 -13.57 10.13 -1.98
C GLU A 255 -14.75 9.18 -2.25
N ASP A 256 -14.67 7.91 -1.85
CA ASP A 256 -15.67 6.86 -2.12
C ASP A 256 -15.92 6.61 -3.62
N ARG A 257 -14.89 6.82 -4.44
CA ARG A 257 -14.94 6.66 -5.90
C ARG A 257 -14.16 5.44 -6.40
N LEU A 258 -13.47 4.71 -5.53
CA LEU A 258 -12.67 3.56 -5.92
C LEU A 258 -13.55 2.33 -6.17
N ASP A 259 -14.13 2.27 -7.38
CA ASP A 259 -14.93 1.13 -7.84
C ASP A 259 -14.23 0.33 -8.96
N THR A 260 -14.93 -0.67 -9.51
CA THR A 260 -14.39 -1.50 -10.61
C THR A 260 -14.10 -0.68 -11.87
N ALA A 261 -14.92 0.33 -12.18
CA ALA A 261 -14.76 1.15 -13.37
C ALA A 261 -13.56 2.10 -13.21
N GLU A 262 -13.43 2.74 -12.06
CA GLU A 262 -12.33 3.63 -11.73
C GLU A 262 -11.01 2.86 -11.68
N MET A 263 -10.98 1.69 -11.03
CA MET A 263 -9.77 0.87 -11.01
C MET A 263 -9.38 0.39 -12.40
N ALA A 264 -10.36 0.02 -13.24
CA ALA A 264 -10.10 -0.35 -14.63
C ALA A 264 -9.57 0.83 -15.47
N ARG A 265 -10.00 2.07 -15.17
CA ARG A 265 -9.48 3.30 -15.80
C ARG A 265 -8.02 3.54 -15.39
N LEU A 266 -7.73 3.57 -14.10
CA LEU A 266 -6.39 3.78 -13.53
C LEU A 266 -5.39 2.75 -14.09
N LEU A 267 -5.77 1.48 -14.08
CA LEU A 267 -4.90 0.40 -14.53
C LEU A 267 -4.62 0.38 -16.05
N ARG A 268 -5.23 1.24 -16.88
CA ARG A 268 -4.85 1.35 -18.29
C ARG A 268 -3.40 1.79 -18.47
N LYS A 269 -2.83 2.52 -17.51
CA LYS A 269 -1.40 2.92 -17.51
C LYS A 269 -0.46 1.72 -17.74
N ARG A 270 -0.80 0.53 -17.21
CA ARG A 270 0.01 -0.69 -17.38
C ARG A 270 0.24 -1.12 -18.84
N ARG A 271 -0.58 -0.65 -19.79
CA ARG A 271 -0.46 -0.95 -21.23
C ARG A 271 0.79 -0.32 -21.87
N GLY A 272 1.45 0.61 -21.18
CA GLY A 272 2.76 1.15 -21.52
C GLY A 272 3.89 0.61 -20.64
N HIS A 273 3.58 -0.19 -19.63
CA HIS A 273 4.54 -0.63 -18.61
C HIS A 273 5.37 -1.83 -19.07
N ILE A 274 6.67 -1.66 -19.25
CA ILE A 274 7.54 -2.68 -19.83
C ILE A 274 7.61 -3.97 -18.99
N PRO A 275 7.76 -3.93 -17.65
CA PRO A 275 7.70 -5.12 -16.80
C PRO A 275 6.41 -5.94 -17.01
N TYR A 276 5.25 -5.27 -16.98
CA TYR A 276 3.96 -5.91 -17.24
C TYR A 276 3.89 -6.56 -18.63
N LEU A 277 4.28 -5.83 -19.68
CA LEU A 277 4.25 -6.34 -21.06
C LEU A 277 5.18 -7.55 -21.23
N ARG A 278 6.32 -7.58 -20.55
CA ARG A 278 7.25 -8.72 -20.56
C ARG A 278 6.64 -9.93 -19.88
N ARG A 279 6.00 -9.77 -18.71
CA ARG A 279 5.28 -10.86 -18.02
C ARG A 279 4.14 -11.41 -18.88
N LEU A 280 3.38 -10.53 -19.54
CA LEU A 280 2.33 -10.93 -20.46
C LEU A 280 2.86 -11.72 -21.65
N LEU A 281 3.94 -11.28 -22.29
CA LEU A 281 4.58 -12.02 -23.39
C LEU A 281 5.07 -13.39 -22.91
N SER A 282 5.77 -13.45 -21.78
CA SER A 282 6.25 -14.71 -21.20
C SER A 282 5.11 -15.68 -20.90
N ARG A 283 3.94 -15.19 -20.46
CA ARG A 283 2.77 -16.03 -20.26
C ARG A 283 2.23 -16.58 -21.59
N LEU A 284 2.09 -15.74 -22.61
CA LEU A 284 1.59 -16.17 -23.92
C LEU A 284 2.52 -17.20 -24.57
N ASP A 285 3.83 -17.03 -24.43
CA ASP A 285 4.83 -18.00 -24.89
C ASP A 285 4.70 -19.32 -24.11
N ALA A 286 4.58 -19.29 -22.77
CA ALA A 286 4.45 -20.49 -21.95
C ALA A 286 3.14 -21.26 -22.22
N GLU A 287 2.07 -20.57 -22.59
CA GLU A 287 0.78 -21.19 -22.98
C GLU A 287 0.74 -21.61 -24.46
N ASN A 288 1.84 -21.48 -25.21
CA ASN A 288 1.90 -21.76 -26.65
C ASN A 288 0.80 -21.04 -27.44
N ARG A 289 0.66 -19.72 -27.22
CA ARG A 289 -0.31 -18.87 -27.94
C ARG A 289 0.39 -17.94 -28.95
N PRO A 290 0.97 -18.47 -30.04
CA PRO A 290 1.82 -17.70 -30.95
C PRO A 290 1.10 -16.54 -31.63
N LEU A 291 -0.17 -16.71 -32.02
CA LEU A 291 -0.95 -15.65 -32.65
C LEU A 291 -1.17 -14.44 -31.71
N LEU A 292 -1.48 -14.69 -30.44
CA LEU A 292 -1.64 -13.61 -29.45
C LEU A 292 -0.30 -12.95 -29.11
N ALA A 293 0.77 -13.75 -29.04
CA ALA A 293 2.12 -13.23 -28.83
C ALA A 293 2.56 -12.33 -30.00
N GLU A 294 2.20 -12.69 -31.24
CA GLU A 294 2.46 -11.86 -32.42
C GLU A 294 1.71 -10.53 -32.33
N TRP A 295 0.40 -10.55 -32.05
CA TRP A 295 -0.41 -9.34 -31.89
C TRP A 295 0.11 -8.43 -30.77
N LEU A 296 0.50 -9.01 -29.63
CA LEU A 296 1.13 -8.26 -28.55
C LEU A 296 2.43 -7.60 -29.02
N CYS A 297 3.34 -8.36 -29.63
CA CYS A 297 4.62 -7.84 -30.07
C CYS A 297 4.46 -6.74 -31.13
N ALA A 298 3.59 -6.95 -32.13
CA ALA A 298 3.26 -5.94 -33.14
C ALA A 298 2.78 -4.65 -32.48
N ASN A 299 1.74 -4.75 -31.63
CA ASN A 299 1.17 -3.60 -30.94
C ASN A 299 2.15 -2.87 -30.02
N VAL A 300 3.07 -3.58 -29.36
CA VAL A 300 4.11 -2.97 -28.52
C VAL A 300 5.15 -2.25 -29.39
N THR A 301 5.63 -2.89 -30.45
CA THR A 301 6.68 -2.32 -31.32
C THR A 301 6.24 -1.11 -32.12
N GLU A 302 4.94 -0.95 -32.38
CA GLU A 302 4.36 0.24 -33.00
C GLU A 302 4.38 1.47 -32.08
N ARG A 303 4.33 1.27 -30.76
CA ARG A 303 4.13 2.33 -29.77
C ARG A 303 5.38 2.63 -28.95
N ILE A 304 6.25 1.64 -28.76
CA ILE A 304 7.36 1.68 -27.81
C ILE A 304 8.62 1.08 -28.46
N ASN A 305 9.77 1.72 -28.26
CA ASN A 305 11.05 1.14 -28.68
C ASN A 305 11.45 -0.01 -27.75
N ALA A 306 11.03 -1.23 -28.11
CA ALA A 306 11.27 -2.43 -27.32
C ALA A 306 12.00 -3.51 -28.14
N PRO A 307 13.34 -3.51 -28.19
CA PRO A 307 14.12 -4.41 -29.05
C PRO A 307 13.82 -5.90 -28.85
N ARG A 308 13.54 -6.32 -27.61
CA ARG A 308 13.17 -7.71 -27.29
C ARG A 308 11.87 -8.15 -27.97
N PHE A 309 10.86 -7.27 -28.00
CA PHE A 309 9.57 -7.55 -28.65
C PHE A 309 9.71 -7.57 -30.17
N ARG A 310 10.56 -6.70 -30.74
CA ARG A 310 10.87 -6.71 -32.18
C ARG A 310 11.50 -8.03 -32.62
N ARG A 311 12.52 -8.50 -31.89
CA ARG A 311 13.15 -9.80 -32.15
C ARG A 311 12.16 -10.97 -32.03
N ARG A 312 11.28 -10.95 -31.03
CA ARG A 312 10.26 -12.00 -30.87
C ARG A 312 9.21 -11.96 -31.98
N LEU A 313 8.80 -10.77 -32.43
CA LEU A 313 7.88 -10.61 -33.56
C LEU A 313 8.46 -11.18 -34.86
N GLU A 314 9.73 -10.89 -35.16
CA GLU A 314 10.44 -11.43 -36.32
C GLU A 314 10.52 -12.96 -36.27
N ALA A 315 10.83 -13.53 -35.10
CA ALA A 315 10.86 -14.98 -34.90
C ALA A 315 9.49 -15.63 -35.14
N LEU A 316 8.42 -15.11 -34.53
CA LEU A 316 7.06 -15.65 -34.67
C LEU A 316 6.57 -15.63 -36.14
N ARG A 317 6.89 -14.58 -36.89
CA ARG A 317 6.54 -14.48 -38.31
C ARG A 317 7.35 -15.43 -39.19
N ALA A 318 8.62 -15.67 -38.85
CA ALA A 318 9.43 -16.66 -39.54
C ALA A 318 8.94 -18.10 -39.28
N GLU A 319 8.57 -18.41 -38.02
CA GLU A 319 7.98 -19.68 -37.63
C GLU A 319 6.67 -19.95 -38.39
N GLY A 320 5.76 -18.97 -38.46
CA GLY A 320 4.49 -19.09 -39.19
C GLY A 320 4.60 -19.13 -40.72
N ALA A 321 5.75 -18.73 -41.29
CA ALA A 321 6.01 -18.79 -42.74
C ALA A 321 6.57 -20.14 -43.22
N THR A 322 6.90 -21.06 -42.30
CA THR A 322 7.38 -22.39 -42.63
C THR A 322 6.17 -23.31 -42.86
N PRO A 323 5.94 -23.86 -44.07
CA PRO A 323 4.78 -24.72 -44.31
C PRO A 323 4.88 -25.99 -43.45
N GLU A 324 3.80 -26.35 -42.76
CA GLU A 324 3.64 -27.71 -42.21
C GLU A 324 3.74 -28.70 -43.39
N GLY A 325 4.83 -29.46 -43.43
CA GLY A 325 5.14 -30.42 -44.50
C GLY A 325 4.35 -31.71 -44.42
#